data_AF-A0A0P0VNG2-F1
#
_entry.id   AF-A0A0P0VNG2-F1
#
_cell.length_a   1.000
_cell.length_b   1.000
_cell.length_c   1.000
_cell.angle_alpha   90.00
_cell.angle_beta   90.00
_cell.angle_gamma   90.00
#
_symmetry.space_group_name_H-M   'P 1'
#
loop_
_entity.id
_entity.type
_entity.pdbx_description
1 polymer ?
#
loop_
_entity_poly.entity_id
_entity_poly.type
_entity_poly.pdbx_seq_one_letter_code
_entity_poly.pdbx_strand_id
1 'polypeptide(L)'
;EVLDSMVDTEYWYVESGSRANGRGKKNGLRQTKKWWLPSPRVPDIGLSQFQRNRLVFQAKLVHQILKAAMSINEEVLLQIPIPPAVTDALPKSGRAGLGEDLYHAITTEYIPIEEIFLSLSLKTEHTVLETMNRLEGAVFAWNQRISEEKSKKSPGRHSWNFMKDSSSELDKMSMCIERVETLMQLLKSRFPSLPPTFIEVVKIQYNVDVGHAIVEAYSRVLVGVAFSILSRVAEILLEDDLIKKPNTPLATLKFDLSSDVYLAGITETPPGHIRRSLMDQISLVDGSLDAVVRKKGVKQLRW
;
A
#
# COMPACT_ATOMS: atom_id res chain seq x y z
N GLU A 1 12.76 22.59 -4.87
CA GLU A 1 13.85 22.84 -3.90
C GLU A 1 14.82 21.68 -3.73
N VAL A 2 14.42 20.54 -3.15
CA VAL A 2 15.35 19.39 -2.96
C VAL A 2 15.98 18.95 -4.28
N LEU A 3 15.15 18.73 -5.31
CA LEU A 3 15.63 18.37 -6.65
C LEU A 3 16.50 19.46 -7.26
N ASP A 4 16.13 20.73 -7.11
CA ASP A 4 16.92 21.87 -7.62
C ASP A 4 18.30 21.96 -6.96
N SER A 5 18.44 21.48 -5.72
CA SER A 5 19.72 21.39 -5.02
C SER A 5 20.60 20.20 -5.46
N MET A 6 20.06 19.26 -6.25
CA MET A 6 20.78 18.10 -6.77
C MET A 6 21.54 18.40 -8.08
N VAL A 7 22.29 19.50 -8.07
CA VAL A 7 23.19 19.93 -9.15
C VAL A 7 24.64 19.68 -8.78
N ASP A 8 25.57 19.79 -9.73
CA ASP A 8 27.01 19.59 -9.53
C ASP A 8 27.33 18.27 -8.81
N THR A 9 26.86 17.16 -9.40
CA THR A 9 26.92 15.84 -8.81
C THR A 9 28.15 15.06 -9.28
N GLU A 10 28.78 14.32 -8.37
CA GLU A 10 29.88 13.39 -8.70
C GLU A 10 29.39 12.09 -9.35
N TYR A 11 28.08 11.81 -9.26
CA TYR A 11 27.42 10.68 -9.92
C TYR A 11 26.77 11.11 -11.23
N TRP A 12 26.57 10.15 -12.13
CA TRP A 12 25.87 10.33 -13.39
C TRP A 12 25.00 9.11 -13.72
N TYR A 13 24.19 9.22 -14.76
CA TYR A 13 23.29 8.16 -15.21
C TYR A 13 23.72 7.63 -16.57
N VAL A 14 23.66 6.31 -16.75
CA VAL A 14 23.95 5.64 -18.02
C VAL A 14 22.70 4.91 -18.51
N GLU A 15 22.38 5.08 -19.79
CA GLU A 15 21.23 4.44 -20.41
C GLU A 15 21.43 2.92 -20.50
N SER A 16 20.64 2.15 -19.75
CA SER A 16 20.53 0.71 -19.90
C SER A 16 19.56 0.43 -21.05
N GLY A 17 20.06 0.18 -22.27
CA GLY A 17 19.17 -0.30 -23.34
C GLY A 17 19.51 0.04 -24.78
N SER A 18 20.63 0.71 -25.07
CA SER A 18 20.98 0.92 -26.49
C SER A 18 21.38 -0.41 -27.14
N ARG A 19 20.46 -0.97 -27.94
CA ARG A 19 20.70 -2.13 -28.83
C ARG A 19 21.84 -1.89 -29.83
N ALA A 20 22.39 -0.67 -29.90
CA ALA A 20 23.40 -0.25 -30.85
C ALA A 20 24.85 -0.47 -30.40
N ASN A 21 25.14 -0.69 -29.11
CA ASN A 21 26.53 -0.95 -28.68
C ASN A 21 26.83 -2.44 -28.62
N GLY A 22 27.46 -2.92 -29.70
CA GLY A 22 27.98 -4.27 -29.82
C GLY A 22 28.96 -4.64 -28.69
N ARG A 23 28.86 -5.90 -28.25
CA ARG A 23 29.89 -6.70 -27.55
C ARG A 23 30.91 -5.88 -26.73
N GLY A 24 30.49 -5.37 -25.58
CA GLY A 24 31.40 -4.78 -24.59
C GLY A 24 31.04 -5.27 -23.20
N LYS A 25 31.83 -6.23 -22.68
CA LYS A 25 31.91 -6.73 -21.30
C LYS A 25 30.60 -6.94 -20.53
N LYS A 26 30.22 -8.22 -20.42
CA LYS A 26 29.38 -8.76 -19.33
C LYS A 26 30.08 -8.61 -17.96
N ASN A 27 30.31 -7.39 -17.46
CA ASN A 27 30.85 -7.15 -16.13
C ASN A 27 29.95 -6.16 -15.39
N GLY A 28 28.98 -6.69 -14.64
CA GLY A 28 28.13 -5.91 -13.74
C GLY A 28 26.89 -6.69 -13.33
N LEU A 29 26.89 -7.23 -12.11
CA LEU A 29 25.90 -8.13 -11.52
C LEU A 29 24.50 -7.51 -11.30
N ARG A 30 24.21 -6.33 -11.86
CA ARG A 30 22.96 -5.61 -11.59
C ARG A 30 22.31 -5.16 -12.91
N GLN A 31 21.48 -6.03 -13.46
CA GLN A 31 20.30 -5.55 -14.18
C GLN A 31 19.50 -4.76 -13.14
N THR A 32 19.38 -3.43 -13.31
CA THR A 32 18.34 -2.69 -12.60
C THR A 32 17.03 -3.44 -12.85
N LYS A 33 16.27 -3.80 -11.79
CA LYS A 33 14.97 -4.48 -11.98
C LYS A 33 14.05 -3.69 -12.92
N LYS A 34 14.24 -2.37 -12.96
CA LYS A 34 13.61 -1.43 -13.87
C LYS A 34 14.47 -1.22 -15.12
N TRP A 35 14.32 -2.09 -16.11
CA TRP A 35 15.07 -2.04 -17.38
C TRP A 35 14.84 -0.73 -18.17
N TRP A 36 13.77 0.01 -17.86
CA TRP A 36 13.41 1.27 -18.50
C TRP A 36 14.02 2.51 -17.82
N LEU A 37 14.72 2.35 -16.69
CA LEU A 37 15.38 3.46 -16.00
C LEU A 37 16.89 3.43 -16.24
N PRO A 38 17.54 4.60 -16.40
CA PRO A 38 18.99 4.65 -16.51
C PRO A 38 19.63 4.26 -15.17
N SER A 39 20.74 3.54 -15.25
CA SER A 39 21.48 3.07 -14.07
C SER A 39 22.39 4.17 -13.53
N PRO A 40 22.42 4.43 -12.21
CA PRO A 40 23.36 5.37 -11.64
C PRO A 40 24.78 4.80 -11.69
N ARG A 41 25.76 5.70 -11.84
CA ARG A 41 27.19 5.43 -11.76
C ARG A 41 27.86 6.47 -10.88
N VAL A 42 28.90 6.06 -10.19
CA VAL A 42 29.72 6.92 -9.34
C VAL A 42 31.20 6.71 -9.70
N PRO A 43 32.12 7.59 -9.27
CA PRO A 43 33.55 7.47 -9.59
C PRO A 43 34.15 6.14 -9.09
N ASP A 44 35.23 5.66 -9.72
CA ASP A 44 35.89 4.40 -9.36
C ASP A 44 36.46 4.38 -7.93
N ILE A 45 36.63 5.55 -7.31
CA ILE A 45 37.04 5.73 -5.90
C ILE A 45 35.83 5.89 -4.95
N GLY A 46 34.62 5.89 -5.49
CA GLY A 46 33.38 6.25 -4.81
C GLY A 46 33.16 7.76 -4.71
N LEU A 47 32.03 8.13 -4.14
CA LEU A 47 31.64 9.51 -3.83
C LEU A 47 32.53 10.09 -2.72
N SER A 48 32.81 11.39 -2.80
CA SER A 48 33.40 12.14 -1.70
C SER A 48 32.50 12.10 -0.46
N GLN A 49 33.11 12.25 0.72
CA GLN A 49 32.36 12.30 1.96
C GLN A 49 31.36 13.46 1.98
N PHE A 50 31.73 14.59 1.38
CA PHE A 50 30.85 15.75 1.23
C PHE A 50 29.60 15.41 0.42
N GLN A 51 29.78 14.84 -0.79
CA GLN A 51 28.66 14.51 -1.66
C GLN A 51 27.76 13.43 -1.08
N ARG A 52 28.34 12.41 -0.44
CA ARG A 52 27.59 11.37 0.27
C ARG A 52 26.76 11.96 1.42
N ASN A 53 27.36 12.81 2.26
CA ASN A 53 26.65 13.47 3.36
C ASN A 53 25.51 14.35 2.84
N ARG A 54 25.74 15.09 1.75
CA ARG A 54 24.72 15.92 1.10
C ARG A 54 23.53 15.08 0.62
N LEU A 55 23.77 13.95 -0.05
CA LEU A 55 22.72 13.03 -0.49
C LEU A 55 21.91 12.45 0.67
N VAL A 56 22.58 12.01 1.74
CA VAL A 56 21.92 11.48 2.93
C VAL A 56 21.06 12.55 3.60
N PHE A 57 21.56 13.78 3.68
CA PHE A 57 20.79 14.91 4.23
C PHE A 57 19.52 15.18 3.40
N GLN A 58 19.63 15.25 2.08
CA GLN A 58 18.48 15.42 1.20
C GLN A 58 17.47 14.27 1.33
N ALA A 59 17.94 13.02 1.41
CA ALA A 59 17.07 11.87 1.64
C ALA A 59 16.33 11.96 2.99
N LYS A 60 16.96 12.46 4.05
CA LYS A 60 16.27 12.69 5.34
C LYS A 60 15.15 13.71 5.20
N LEU A 61 15.36 14.81 4.47
CA LEU A 61 14.31 15.80 4.22
C LEU A 61 13.14 15.20 3.44
N VAL A 62 13.43 14.48 2.34
CA VAL A 62 12.41 13.83 1.51
C VAL A 62 11.65 12.76 2.30
N HIS A 63 12.31 12.05 3.20
CA HIS A 63 11.65 11.06 4.04
C HIS A 63 10.65 11.69 5.03
N GLN A 64 10.93 12.89 5.55
CA GLN A 64 9.93 13.62 6.36
C GLN A 64 8.73 14.07 5.51
N ILE A 65 8.97 14.51 4.27
CA ILE A 65 7.90 14.84 3.33
C ILE A 65 7.05 13.60 3.04
N LEU A 66 7.67 12.45 2.79
CA LEU A 66 6.97 11.18 2.59
C LEU A 66 6.07 10.85 3.78
N LYS A 67 6.59 10.91 5.01
CA LYS A 67 5.82 10.66 6.24
C LYS A 67 4.62 11.59 6.39
N ALA A 68 4.84 12.89 6.18
CA ALA A 68 3.77 13.88 6.26
C ALA A 68 2.69 13.65 5.19
N ALA A 69 3.10 13.39 3.95
CA ALA A 69 2.18 13.13 2.85
C ALA A 69 1.37 11.84 3.06
N MET A 70 2.00 10.77 3.56
CA MET A 70 1.31 9.53 3.93
C MET A 70 0.28 9.78 5.04
N SER A 71 0.65 10.51 6.10
CA SER A 71 -0.27 10.81 7.20
C SER A 71 -1.49 11.63 6.74
N ILE A 72 -1.30 12.62 5.85
CA ILE A 72 -2.41 13.38 5.26
C ILE A 72 -3.31 12.48 4.41
N ASN A 73 -2.71 11.59 3.60
CA ASN A 73 -3.44 10.67 2.74
C ASN A 73 -4.27 9.66 3.56
N GLU A 74 -3.70 9.11 4.62
CA GLU A 74 -4.41 8.20 5.53
C GLU A 74 -5.57 8.91 6.24
N GLU A 75 -5.35 10.13 6.74
CA GLU A 75 -6.37 10.91 7.44
C GLU A 75 -7.57 11.24 6.54
N VAL A 76 -7.33 11.71 5.30
CA VAL A 76 -8.44 11.98 4.37
C VAL A 76 -9.19 10.71 4.00
N LEU A 77 -8.51 9.58 3.83
CA LEU A 77 -9.16 8.29 3.54
C LEU A 77 -10.02 7.81 4.72
N LEU A 78 -9.66 8.08 5.97
CA LEU A 78 -10.51 7.79 7.13
C LEU A 78 -11.81 8.60 7.12
N GLN A 79 -11.76 9.85 6.66
CA GLN A 79 -12.91 10.75 6.59
C GLN A 79 -13.86 10.45 5.43
N ILE A 80 -13.37 9.85 4.33
CA ILE A 80 -14.22 9.44 3.22
C ILE A 80 -15.12 8.27 3.68
N PRO A 81 -16.46 8.41 3.61
CA PRO A 81 -17.37 7.35 4.04
C PRO A 81 -17.32 6.14 3.10
N ILE A 82 -17.61 4.96 3.64
CA ILE A 82 -17.72 3.75 2.82
C ILE A 82 -18.99 3.84 1.95
N PRO A 83 -18.89 3.63 0.62
CA PRO A 83 -20.03 3.74 -0.27
C PRO A 83 -21.13 2.70 0.04
N PRO A 84 -22.42 3.09 0.10
CA PRO A 84 -23.52 2.16 0.39
C PRO A 84 -23.59 0.96 -0.57
N ALA A 85 -23.20 1.16 -1.83
CA ALA A 85 -23.18 0.11 -2.85
C ALA A 85 -22.25 -1.07 -2.51
N VAL A 86 -21.25 -0.86 -1.66
CA VAL A 86 -20.27 -1.89 -1.29
C VAL A 86 -20.54 -2.47 0.10
N THR A 87 -21.32 -1.78 0.93
CA THR A 87 -21.71 -2.21 2.28
C THR A 87 -22.36 -3.60 2.32
N ASP A 88 -23.04 -4.00 1.25
CA ASP A 88 -23.65 -5.32 1.15
C ASP A 88 -22.69 -6.43 0.78
N ALA A 89 -21.58 -6.10 0.13
CA ALA A 89 -20.50 -7.03 -0.17
C ALA A 89 -19.53 -7.21 1.03
N LEU A 90 -19.55 -6.31 2.01
CA LEU A 90 -18.68 -6.41 3.20
C LEU A 90 -19.20 -7.47 4.20
N PRO A 91 -18.29 -8.11 4.96
CA PRO A 91 -18.66 -9.09 5.97
C PRO A 91 -19.67 -8.53 6.98
N LYS A 92 -20.72 -9.28 7.28
CA LYS A 92 -21.75 -8.90 8.27
C LYS A 92 -21.34 -9.23 9.71
N SER A 93 -20.21 -9.91 9.92
CA SER A 93 -19.65 -10.19 11.25
C SER A 93 -18.12 -10.27 11.20
N GLY A 94 -17.46 -9.95 12.33
CA GLY A 94 -16.01 -10.06 12.44
C GLY A 94 -15.49 -11.47 12.19
N ARG A 95 -16.23 -12.50 12.62
CA ARG A 95 -15.88 -13.91 12.37
C ARG A 95 -15.91 -14.27 10.87
N ALA A 96 -16.89 -13.76 10.13
CA ALA A 96 -16.97 -13.99 8.68
C ALA A 96 -15.83 -13.29 7.92
N GLY A 97 -15.38 -12.11 8.37
CA GLY A 97 -14.24 -11.40 7.78
C GLY A 97 -12.89 -12.04 8.11
N LEU A 98 -12.66 -12.35 9.38
CA LEU A 98 -11.38 -12.89 9.86
C LEU A 98 -11.20 -14.39 9.62
N GLY A 99 -12.28 -15.16 9.47
CA GLY A 99 -12.22 -16.63 9.55
C GLY A 99 -11.96 -17.11 10.98
N GLU A 100 -12.06 -18.42 11.20
CA GLU A 100 -12.05 -19.03 12.54
C GLU A 100 -10.77 -18.77 13.34
N ASP A 101 -9.62 -19.11 12.77
CA ASP A 101 -8.34 -19.11 13.50
C ASP A 101 -7.95 -17.68 13.93
N LEU A 102 -8.05 -16.73 13.00
CA LEU A 102 -7.72 -15.34 13.27
C LEU A 102 -8.76 -14.67 14.17
N TYR A 103 -10.05 -15.02 14.04
CA TYR A 103 -11.08 -14.54 14.96
C TYR A 103 -10.80 -15.01 16.39
N HIS A 104 -10.43 -16.28 16.58
CA HIS A 104 -10.05 -16.81 17.88
C HIS A 104 -8.83 -16.07 18.46
N ALA A 105 -7.78 -15.87 17.65
CA ALA A 105 -6.58 -15.15 18.07
C ALA A 105 -6.87 -13.70 18.50
N ILE A 106 -7.68 -12.98 17.71
CA ILE A 106 -8.04 -11.58 18.00
C ILE A 106 -8.93 -11.46 19.23
N THR A 107 -9.92 -12.34 19.40
CA THR A 107 -10.84 -12.30 20.55
C THR A 107 -10.21 -12.75 21.86
N THR A 108 -9.05 -13.41 21.80
CA THR A 108 -8.33 -13.90 22.98
C THR A 108 -7.38 -12.83 23.51
N GLU A 109 -7.75 -12.20 24.62
CA GLU A 109 -7.04 -11.06 25.24
C GLU A 109 -5.57 -11.29 25.55
N TYR A 110 -5.22 -12.48 26.07
CA TYR A 110 -3.88 -12.77 26.55
C TYR A 110 -2.87 -13.04 25.43
N ILE A 111 -3.32 -13.22 24.18
CA ILE A 111 -2.42 -13.45 23.05
C ILE A 111 -1.88 -12.07 22.60
N PRO A 112 -0.56 -11.83 22.64
CA PRO A 112 0.03 -10.57 22.19
C PRO A 112 -0.08 -10.43 20.67
N ILE A 113 -0.21 -9.19 20.18
CA ILE A 113 -0.42 -8.90 18.75
C ILE A 113 0.78 -9.35 17.90
N GLU A 114 1.99 -9.31 18.47
CA GLU A 114 3.21 -9.78 17.84
C GLU A 114 3.18 -11.30 17.59
N GLU A 115 2.61 -12.08 18.50
CA GLU A 115 2.45 -13.53 18.32
C GLU A 115 1.39 -13.84 17.26
N ILE A 116 0.29 -13.08 17.25
CA ILE A 116 -0.70 -13.17 16.16
C ILE A 116 -0.03 -12.87 14.82
N PHE A 117 0.75 -11.79 14.73
CA PHE A 117 1.47 -11.42 13.53
C PHE A 117 2.41 -12.53 13.05
N LEU A 118 3.16 -13.16 13.96
CA LEU A 118 4.07 -14.27 13.64
C LEU A 118 3.33 -15.53 13.17
N SER A 119 2.10 -15.74 13.64
CA SER A 119 1.26 -16.87 13.22
C SER A 119 0.67 -16.69 11.81
N LEU A 120 0.60 -15.46 11.30
CA LEU A 120 0.10 -15.18 9.96
C LEU A 120 1.09 -15.66 8.90
N SER A 121 0.60 -16.42 7.91
CA SER A 121 1.43 -16.96 6.81
C SER A 121 1.69 -15.91 5.71
N LEU A 122 2.37 -14.82 6.06
CA LEU A 122 2.60 -13.66 5.18
C LEU A 122 3.79 -13.87 4.23
N LYS A 123 3.63 -14.78 3.26
CA LYS A 123 4.70 -15.14 2.30
C LYS A 123 4.78 -14.21 1.10
N THR A 124 3.65 -13.59 0.72
CA THR A 124 3.52 -12.79 -0.50
C THR A 124 2.79 -11.48 -0.23
N GLU A 125 3.02 -10.48 -1.06
CA GLU A 125 2.30 -9.20 -1.00
C GLU A 125 0.78 -9.40 -1.10
N HIS A 126 0.33 -10.31 -1.97
CA HIS A 126 -1.08 -10.67 -2.10
C HIS A 126 -1.66 -11.19 -0.78
N THR A 127 -0.97 -12.12 -0.10
CA THR A 127 -1.44 -12.66 1.19
C THR A 127 -1.50 -11.59 2.28
N VAL A 128 -0.58 -10.61 2.25
CA VAL A 128 -0.59 -9.48 3.18
C VAL A 128 -1.80 -8.58 2.91
N LEU A 129 -2.04 -8.23 1.65
CA LEU A 129 -3.17 -7.38 1.25
C LEU A 129 -4.52 -8.05 1.54
N GLU A 130 -4.63 -9.35 1.25
CA GLU A 130 -5.82 -10.14 1.58
C GLU A 130 -6.10 -10.14 3.09
N THR A 131 -5.05 -10.30 3.91
CA THR A 131 -5.16 -10.24 5.37
C THR A 131 -5.59 -8.84 5.84
N MET A 132 -5.03 -7.78 5.26
CA MET A 132 -5.43 -6.40 5.55
C MET A 132 -6.91 -6.15 5.23
N ASN A 133 -7.39 -6.58 4.06
CA ASN A 133 -8.79 -6.47 3.66
C ASN A 133 -9.75 -7.23 4.61
N ARG A 134 -9.33 -8.40 5.10
CA ARG A 134 -10.10 -9.19 6.06
C ARG A 134 -10.20 -8.50 7.42
N LEU A 135 -9.11 -7.90 7.88
CA LEU A 135 -9.04 -7.10 9.11
C LEU A 135 -9.96 -5.87 9.02
N GLU A 136 -9.86 -5.11 7.92
CA GLU A 136 -10.74 -3.96 7.66
C GLU A 136 -12.23 -4.34 7.61
N GLY A 137 -12.56 -5.44 6.94
CA GLY A 137 -13.93 -5.95 6.89
C GLY A 137 -14.46 -6.33 8.27
N ALA A 138 -13.61 -6.84 9.16
CA ALA A 138 -13.99 -7.17 10.53
C ALA A 138 -14.23 -5.93 11.40
N VAL A 139 -13.34 -4.94 11.31
CA VAL A 139 -13.49 -3.63 11.96
C VAL A 139 -14.78 -2.95 11.51
N PHE A 140 -15.06 -2.99 10.20
CA PHE A 140 -16.31 -2.48 9.64
C PHE A 140 -17.53 -3.16 10.28
N ALA A 141 -17.55 -4.50 10.30
CA ALA A 141 -18.66 -5.28 10.85
C ALA A 141 -18.91 -4.99 12.34
N TRP A 142 -17.85 -4.89 13.16
CA TRP A 142 -17.99 -4.58 14.58
C TRP A 142 -18.47 -3.14 14.80
N ASN A 143 -17.92 -2.16 14.06
CA ASN A 143 -18.38 -0.77 14.13
C ASN A 143 -19.86 -0.63 13.73
N GLN A 144 -20.28 -1.32 12.67
CA GLN A 144 -21.69 -1.35 12.27
C GLN A 144 -22.58 -1.90 13.40
N ARG A 145 -22.19 -3.03 14.00
CA ARG A 145 -22.95 -3.66 15.09
C ARG A 145 -23.03 -2.78 16.34
N ILE A 146 -21.93 -2.12 16.71
CA ILE A 146 -21.90 -1.15 17.83
C ILE A 146 -22.85 0.01 17.55
N SER A 147 -22.88 0.52 16.31
CA SER A 147 -23.78 1.62 15.90
C SER A 147 -25.25 1.20 15.96
N GLU A 148 -25.59 0.02 15.43
CA GLU A 148 -26.95 -0.53 15.45
C GLU A 148 -27.47 -0.72 16.89
N GLU A 149 -26.62 -1.22 17.79
CA GLU A 149 -26.99 -1.44 19.20
C GLU A 149 -27.17 -0.12 19.96
N LYS A 150 -26.37 0.90 19.66
CA LYS A 150 -26.55 2.26 20.19
C LYS A 150 -27.87 2.88 19.71
N SER A 151 -28.23 2.70 18.43
CA SER A 151 -29.49 3.21 17.86
C SER A 151 -30.73 2.58 18.49
N LYS A 152 -30.70 1.26 18.76
CA LYS A 152 -31.80 0.51 19.41
C LYS A 152 -32.10 0.97 20.84
N LYS A 153 -31.18 1.65 21.52
CA LYS A 153 -31.35 2.19 22.88
C LYS A 153 -32.09 3.54 22.93
N SER A 154 -32.48 4.10 21.78
CA SER A 154 -33.31 5.32 21.72
C SER A 154 -34.69 5.10 22.37
N PRO A 155 -35.26 6.10 23.08
CA PRO A 155 -36.35 5.91 24.06
C PRO A 155 -37.71 5.44 23.52
N GLY A 156 -37.84 5.15 22.23
CA GLY A 156 -39.12 4.82 21.57
C GLY A 156 -39.30 3.38 21.10
N ARG A 157 -38.30 2.49 21.22
CA ARG A 157 -38.44 1.07 20.79
C ARG A 157 -37.81 0.12 21.81
N HIS A 158 -38.60 -0.30 22.79
CA HIS A 158 -38.23 -1.38 23.70
C HIS A 158 -38.28 -2.73 22.94
N SER A 159 -37.16 -3.13 22.33
CA SER A 159 -36.98 -4.50 21.86
C SER A 159 -36.74 -5.38 23.08
N TRP A 160 -37.60 -6.36 23.28
CA TRP A 160 -37.48 -7.40 24.30
C TRP A 160 -36.29 -8.31 23.96
N ASN A 161 -35.07 -7.85 24.23
CA ASN A 161 -33.88 -8.70 24.13
C ASN A 161 -33.45 -9.12 25.53
N PHE A 162 -33.44 -10.44 25.71
CA PHE A 162 -32.92 -11.18 26.85
C PHE A 162 -31.74 -10.46 27.55
N MET A 163 -31.86 -10.30 28.86
CA MET A 163 -30.90 -9.68 29.77
C MET A 163 -29.58 -10.46 29.85
N LYS A 164 -28.77 -10.44 28.79
CA LYS A 164 -27.37 -10.83 28.85
C LYS A 164 -26.51 -9.68 28.36
N ASP A 165 -26.00 -8.91 29.31
CA ASP A 165 -24.78 -8.10 29.29
C ASP A 165 -24.43 -7.44 27.94
N SER A 166 -25.39 -6.76 27.32
CA SER A 166 -25.18 -6.04 26.05
C SER A 166 -24.07 -4.99 26.15
N SER A 167 -23.79 -4.47 27.36
CA SER A 167 -22.62 -3.62 27.62
C SER A 167 -21.32 -4.39 27.43
N SER A 168 -21.18 -5.57 28.06
CA SER A 168 -19.97 -6.39 27.99
C SER A 168 -19.62 -6.84 26.56
N GLU A 169 -20.63 -7.08 25.73
CA GLU A 169 -20.42 -7.50 24.34
C GLU A 169 -19.92 -6.32 23.49
N LEU A 170 -20.39 -5.10 23.74
CA LEU A 170 -19.87 -3.89 23.08
C LEU A 170 -18.43 -3.58 23.51
N ASP A 171 -18.11 -3.80 24.79
CA ASP A 171 -16.76 -3.61 25.32
C ASP A 171 -15.78 -4.62 24.68
N LYS A 172 -16.16 -5.90 24.57
CA LYS A 172 -15.37 -6.92 23.86
C LYS A 172 -15.18 -6.57 22.38
N MET A 173 -16.21 -6.07 21.69
CA MET A 173 -16.07 -5.66 20.29
C MET A 173 -15.13 -4.48 20.13
N SER A 174 -15.18 -3.51 21.04
CA SER A 174 -14.30 -2.33 21.03
C SER A 174 -12.84 -2.76 21.24
N MET A 175 -12.58 -3.65 22.20
CA MET A 175 -11.27 -4.25 22.40
C MET A 175 -10.77 -5.04 21.18
N CYS A 176 -11.65 -5.80 20.52
CA CYS A 176 -11.29 -6.51 19.29
C CYS A 176 -10.91 -5.53 18.17
N ILE A 177 -11.60 -4.40 18.04
CA ILE A 177 -11.27 -3.34 17.08
C ILE A 177 -9.86 -2.78 17.39
N GLU A 178 -9.58 -2.38 18.63
CA GLU A 178 -8.26 -1.86 19.03
C GLU A 178 -7.12 -2.84 18.71
N ARG A 179 -7.35 -4.14 18.97
CA ARG A 179 -6.39 -5.21 18.66
C ARG A 179 -6.16 -5.35 17.15
N VAL A 180 -7.22 -5.29 16.35
CA VAL A 180 -7.11 -5.33 14.89
C VAL A 180 -6.41 -4.09 14.34
N GLU A 181 -6.74 -2.90 14.82
CA GLU A 181 -6.08 -1.65 14.40
C GLU A 181 -4.58 -1.69 14.71
N THR A 182 -4.19 -2.19 15.89
CA THR A 182 -2.78 -2.38 16.26
C THR A 182 -2.09 -3.37 15.32
N LEU A 183 -2.74 -4.49 14.99
CA LEU A 183 -2.20 -5.48 14.04
C LEU A 183 -2.06 -4.89 12.63
N MET A 184 -3.03 -4.11 12.17
CA MET A 184 -2.99 -3.41 10.88
C MET A 184 -1.84 -2.39 10.84
N GLN A 185 -1.62 -1.62 11.91
CA GLN A 185 -0.47 -0.72 12.02
C GLN A 185 0.86 -1.48 11.98
N LEU A 186 0.96 -2.61 12.68
CA LEU A 186 2.13 -3.48 12.61
C LEU A 186 2.36 -4.00 11.19
N LEU A 187 1.32 -4.47 10.49
CA LEU A 187 1.38 -4.90 9.10
C LEU A 187 1.86 -3.77 8.17
N LYS A 188 1.28 -2.56 8.28
CA LYS A 188 1.70 -1.39 7.50
C LYS A 188 3.17 -1.05 7.74
N SER A 189 3.64 -1.14 8.98
CA SER A 189 5.05 -0.89 9.32
C SER A 189 6.01 -1.93 8.75
N ARG A 190 5.57 -3.18 8.58
CA ARG A 190 6.37 -4.29 8.03
C ARG A 190 6.29 -4.39 6.51
N PHE A 191 5.16 -3.96 5.93
CA PHE A 191 4.89 -3.97 4.49
C PHE A 191 4.49 -2.57 3.99
N PRO A 192 5.40 -1.59 4.07
CA PRO A 192 5.09 -0.19 3.74
C PRO A 192 4.96 0.09 2.22
N SER A 193 5.05 -0.94 1.37
CA SER A 193 4.80 -0.87 -0.09
C SER A 193 3.53 -1.60 -0.50
N LEU A 194 2.63 -1.85 0.46
CA LEU A 194 1.36 -2.52 0.18
C LEU A 194 0.51 -1.70 -0.81
N PRO A 195 -0.11 -2.33 -1.80
CA PRO A 195 -1.13 -1.68 -2.62
C PRO A 195 -2.30 -1.20 -1.76
N PRO A 196 -3.10 -0.24 -2.26
CA PRO A 196 -4.26 0.24 -1.53
C PRO A 196 -5.25 -0.91 -1.27
N THR A 197 -5.89 -0.87 -0.10
CA THR A 197 -6.88 -1.88 0.30
C THR A 197 -8.15 -1.76 -0.53
N PHE A 198 -8.98 -2.81 -0.48
CA PHE A 198 -10.26 -2.81 -1.16
C PHE A 198 -11.13 -1.63 -0.70
N ILE A 199 -11.19 -1.36 0.62
CA ILE A 199 -11.97 -0.26 1.16
C ILE A 199 -11.42 1.09 0.69
N GLU A 200 -10.10 1.27 0.69
CA GLU A 200 -9.46 2.50 0.18
C GLU A 200 -9.81 2.73 -1.30
N VAL A 201 -9.71 1.70 -2.15
CA VAL A 201 -10.02 1.80 -3.58
C VAL A 201 -11.47 2.20 -3.81
N VAL A 202 -12.44 1.57 -3.13
CA VAL A 202 -13.85 1.91 -3.32
C VAL A 202 -14.20 3.28 -2.75
N LYS A 203 -13.59 3.68 -1.63
CA LYS A 203 -13.72 5.04 -1.08
C LYS A 203 -13.31 6.07 -2.12
N ILE A 204 -12.13 5.90 -2.74
CA ILE A 204 -11.64 6.81 -3.78
C ILE A 204 -12.56 6.79 -5.01
N GLN A 205 -12.96 5.61 -5.48
CA GLN A 205 -13.74 5.45 -6.71
C GLN A 205 -15.13 6.11 -6.64
N TYR A 206 -15.80 6.00 -5.50
CA TYR A 206 -17.18 6.49 -5.31
C TYR A 206 -17.26 7.78 -4.50
N ASN A 207 -16.13 8.41 -4.16
CA ASN A 207 -16.13 9.68 -3.46
C ASN A 207 -16.76 10.78 -4.34
N VAL A 208 -17.69 11.54 -3.74
CA VAL A 208 -18.36 12.68 -4.37
C VAL A 208 -17.87 14.02 -3.83
N ASP A 209 -17.13 14.03 -2.72
CA ASP A 209 -16.57 15.24 -2.11
C ASP A 209 -15.31 15.67 -2.86
N VAL A 210 -15.40 16.79 -3.56
CA VAL A 210 -14.30 17.37 -4.35
C VAL A 210 -13.12 17.76 -3.46
N GLY A 211 -13.37 18.24 -2.24
CA GLY A 211 -12.32 18.61 -1.30
C GLY A 211 -11.50 17.40 -0.86
N HIS A 212 -12.17 16.33 -0.44
CA HIS A 212 -11.51 15.06 -0.11
C HIS A 212 -10.78 14.46 -1.31
N ALA A 213 -11.37 14.53 -2.52
CA ALA A 213 -10.74 14.03 -3.73
C ALA A 213 -9.42 14.78 -4.06
N ILE A 214 -9.41 16.11 -3.92
CA ILE A 214 -8.19 16.91 -4.13
C ILE A 214 -7.13 16.54 -3.10
N VAL A 215 -7.50 16.48 -1.82
CA VAL A 215 -6.54 16.18 -0.73
C VAL A 215 -5.98 14.77 -0.88
N GLU A 216 -6.80 13.76 -1.17
CA GLU A 216 -6.37 12.38 -1.43
C GLU A 216 -5.41 12.32 -2.61
N ALA A 217 -5.83 12.82 -3.77
CA ALA A 217 -5.05 12.69 -4.99
C ALA A 217 -3.71 13.44 -4.89
N TYR A 218 -3.72 14.65 -4.32
CA TYR A 218 -2.51 15.46 -4.20
C TYR A 218 -1.53 14.86 -3.19
N SER A 219 -2.01 14.43 -2.02
CA SER A 219 -1.17 13.76 -1.02
C SER A 219 -0.58 12.46 -1.56
N ARG A 220 -1.36 11.63 -2.28
CA ARG A 220 -0.88 10.39 -2.91
C ARG A 220 0.19 10.65 -3.97
N VAL A 221 0.05 11.70 -4.78
CA VAL A 221 1.09 12.10 -5.74
C VAL A 221 2.38 12.49 -5.01
N LEU A 222 2.30 13.26 -3.92
CA LEU A 222 3.46 13.62 -3.10
C LEU A 222 4.15 12.39 -2.48
N VAL A 223 3.38 11.41 -2.00
CA VAL A 223 3.91 10.11 -1.54
C VAL A 223 4.70 9.43 -2.65
N GLY A 224 4.12 9.31 -3.86
CA GLY A 224 4.77 8.67 -5.00
C GLY A 224 6.05 9.38 -5.46
N VAL A 225 6.04 10.71 -5.50
CA VAL A 225 7.22 11.52 -5.86
C VAL A 225 8.31 11.39 -4.80
N ALA A 226 7.98 11.54 -3.52
CA ALA A 226 8.96 11.42 -2.44
C ALA A 226 9.60 10.01 -2.40
N PHE A 227 8.78 8.97 -2.55
CA PHE A 227 9.25 7.59 -2.66
C PHE A 227 10.18 7.39 -3.86
N SER A 228 9.84 7.95 -5.02
CA SER A 228 10.66 7.87 -6.23
C SER A 228 12.03 8.52 -6.05
N ILE A 229 12.07 9.70 -5.42
CA ILE A 229 13.33 10.41 -5.12
C ILE A 229 14.19 9.59 -4.15
N LEU A 230 13.61 9.10 -3.05
CA LEU A 230 14.32 8.24 -2.08
C LEU A 230 14.89 6.99 -2.75
N SER A 231 14.11 6.35 -3.63
CA SER A 231 14.55 5.18 -4.38
C SER A 231 15.75 5.50 -5.28
N ARG A 232 15.75 6.64 -5.97
CA ARG A 232 16.91 7.08 -6.77
C ARG A 232 18.15 7.32 -5.90
N VAL A 233 17.99 8.02 -4.77
CA VAL A 233 19.11 8.27 -3.84
C VAL A 233 19.66 6.97 -3.26
N ALA A 234 18.79 6.03 -2.90
CA ALA A 234 19.20 4.71 -2.40
C ALA A 234 20.00 3.92 -3.44
N GLU A 235 19.62 3.98 -4.73
CA GLU A 235 20.38 3.33 -5.79
C GLU A 235 21.77 3.93 -5.99
N ILE A 236 21.91 5.26 -5.92
CA ILE A 236 23.21 5.94 -6.00
C ILE A 236 24.10 5.55 -4.82
N LEU A 237 23.57 5.59 -3.59
CA LEU A 237 24.33 5.26 -2.39
C LEU A 237 24.74 3.79 -2.36
N LEU A 238 23.90 2.90 -2.90
CA LEU A 238 24.23 1.50 -3.03
C LEU A 238 25.36 1.27 -4.04
N GLU A 239 25.36 1.95 -5.19
CA GLU A 239 26.48 1.90 -6.14
C GLU A 239 27.79 2.39 -5.49
N ASP A 240 27.73 3.46 -4.68
CA ASP A 240 28.89 3.94 -3.89
C ASP A 240 29.40 2.92 -2.87
N ASP A 241 28.50 2.22 -2.17
CA ASP A 241 28.85 1.18 -1.21
C ASP A 241 29.53 -0.02 -1.89
N LEU A 242 29.09 -0.40 -3.09
CA LEU A 242 29.70 -1.49 -3.87
C LEU A 242 31.14 -1.19 -4.28
N ILE A 243 31.44 0.08 -4.64
CA ILE A 243 32.79 0.49 -5.01
C ILE A 243 33.72 0.54 -3.79
N LYS A 244 33.24 1.05 -2.65
CA LYS A 244 34.03 1.18 -1.42
C LYS A 244 34.29 -0.15 -0.69
N LYS A 245 33.43 -1.16 -0.87
CA LYS A 245 33.55 -2.47 -0.21
C LYS A 245 33.15 -3.63 -1.14
N PRO A 246 34.08 -4.18 -1.96
CA PRO A 246 33.76 -5.32 -2.82
C PRO A 246 33.50 -6.64 -2.07
N ASN A 247 33.93 -6.79 -0.80
CA ASN A 247 33.96 -8.09 -0.09
C ASN A 247 33.33 -8.09 1.33
N THR A 248 32.31 -7.27 1.63
CA THR A 248 31.66 -7.30 2.96
C THR A 248 30.14 -7.14 2.82
N PRO A 249 29.31 -7.88 3.58
CA PRO A 249 27.85 -7.79 3.47
C PRO A 249 27.37 -6.35 3.68
N LEU A 250 26.49 -5.93 2.79
CA LEU A 250 25.78 -4.65 2.68
C LEU A 250 25.72 -3.88 4.01
N ALA A 251 26.42 -2.74 4.10
CA ALA A 251 26.18 -1.78 5.17
C ALA A 251 24.86 -1.07 4.87
N THR A 252 23.75 -1.70 5.26
CA THR A 252 22.39 -1.19 5.15
C THR A 252 22.35 0.26 5.65
N LEU A 253 22.13 1.21 4.75
CA LEU A 253 21.63 2.53 5.11
C LEU A 253 20.26 2.31 5.73
N LYS A 254 20.24 2.10 7.05
CA LYS A 254 19.04 2.06 7.88
C LYS A 254 18.49 3.48 7.97
N PHE A 255 17.94 3.97 6.87
CA PHE A 255 16.69 4.68 7.03
C PHE A 255 15.75 3.64 7.64
N ASP A 256 15.00 3.96 8.69
CA ASP A 256 13.86 3.15 9.13
C ASP A 256 12.74 3.17 8.06
N LEU A 257 13.07 3.05 6.76
CA LEU A 257 12.26 2.32 5.82
C LEU A 257 12.42 0.85 6.23
N SER A 258 11.56 0.41 7.14
CA SER A 258 11.46 -0.98 7.56
C SER A 258 11.70 -1.94 6.39
N SER A 259 12.79 -2.68 6.54
CA SER A 259 13.23 -3.85 5.78
C SER A 259 13.86 -3.63 4.41
N ASP A 260 14.92 -4.41 4.17
CA ASP A 260 15.60 -4.72 2.90
C ASP A 260 14.66 -5.21 1.76
N VAL A 261 13.34 -5.10 1.95
CA VAL A 261 12.25 -5.40 1.02
C VAL A 261 12.08 -4.31 -0.04
N TYR A 262 12.45 -3.05 0.25
CA TYR A 262 12.27 -1.95 -0.70
C TYR A 262 13.16 -2.01 -1.96
N LEU A 263 14.30 -2.71 -1.91
CA LEU A 263 15.13 -2.99 -3.09
C LEU A 263 14.83 -4.38 -3.70
N ALA A 264 14.13 -5.25 -2.96
CA ALA A 264 13.82 -6.62 -3.39
C ALA A 264 12.44 -6.78 -4.05
N GLY A 265 11.50 -5.84 -3.90
CA GLY A 265 10.08 -6.07 -4.24
C GLY A 265 9.49 -5.34 -5.44
N ILE A 266 10.25 -4.60 -6.26
CA ILE A 266 9.68 -3.93 -7.43
C ILE A 266 9.42 -4.96 -8.55
N THR A 267 8.30 -5.67 -8.47
CA THR A 267 7.50 -5.98 -9.65
C THR A 267 6.44 -4.90 -9.78
N GLU A 268 6.87 -3.70 -10.14
CA GLU A 268 5.93 -2.78 -10.77
C GLU A 268 5.56 -3.42 -12.11
N THR A 269 4.36 -3.98 -12.13
CA THR A 269 3.67 -4.20 -13.40
C THR A 269 3.54 -2.82 -14.07
N PRO A 270 3.84 -2.71 -15.37
CA PRO A 270 3.82 -1.43 -16.07
C PRO A 270 2.49 -0.70 -15.83
N PRO A 271 2.48 0.65 -15.79
CA PRO A 271 1.25 1.42 -15.77
C PRO A 271 0.45 1.06 -17.04
N GLY A 272 -0.49 0.14 -16.91
CA GLY A 272 -1.19 -0.50 -18.03
C GLY A 272 -1.61 -1.95 -17.83
N HIS A 273 -1.08 -2.68 -16.83
CA HIS A 273 -1.39 -4.12 -16.68
C HIS A 273 -2.10 -4.57 -15.40
N ILE A 274 -2.27 -3.72 -14.38
CA ILE A 274 -3.05 -4.05 -13.16
C ILE A 274 -4.55 -3.70 -13.32
N ARG A 275 -5.15 -4.01 -14.48
CA ARG A 275 -6.61 -3.93 -14.67
C ARG A 275 -7.29 -5.29 -14.73
N ARG A 276 -6.57 -6.40 -14.53
CA ARG A 276 -7.03 -7.72 -15.01
C ARG A 276 -7.27 -8.81 -13.96
N SER A 277 -7.46 -8.49 -12.67
CA SER A 277 -7.68 -9.56 -11.68
C SER A 277 -8.98 -9.52 -10.91
N LEU A 278 -9.57 -8.34 -10.68
CA LEU A 278 -10.85 -8.21 -9.95
C LEU A 278 -11.92 -7.48 -10.76
N MET A 279 -11.55 -6.48 -11.56
CA MET A 279 -12.48 -5.82 -12.50
C MET A 279 -13.03 -6.78 -13.57
N ASP A 280 -12.20 -7.71 -14.07
CA ASP A 280 -12.65 -8.70 -15.06
C ASP A 280 -13.68 -9.69 -14.46
N GLN A 281 -13.56 -10.01 -13.17
CA GLN A 281 -14.54 -10.87 -12.47
C GLN A 281 -15.88 -10.16 -12.27
N ILE A 282 -15.86 -8.84 -12.06
CA ILE A 282 -17.09 -8.03 -11.94
C ILE A 282 -17.74 -7.81 -13.32
N SER A 283 -16.94 -7.62 -14.38
CA SER A 283 -17.47 -7.47 -15.75
C SER A 283 -18.18 -8.71 -16.31
N LEU A 284 -17.85 -9.90 -15.78
CA LEU A 284 -18.54 -11.16 -16.07
C LEU A 284 -19.89 -11.28 -15.35
N VAL A 285 -20.07 -10.56 -14.24
CA VAL A 285 -21.32 -10.54 -13.45
C VAL A 285 -22.31 -9.50 -14.00
N ASP A 286 -21.82 -8.38 -14.54
CA ASP A 286 -22.65 -7.33 -15.16
C ASP A 286 -23.20 -7.71 -16.56
N GLY A 287 -22.78 -8.85 -17.13
CA GLY A 287 -23.18 -9.29 -18.47
C GLY A 287 -24.61 -9.84 -18.61
N SER A 288 -25.42 -9.82 -17.54
CA SER A 288 -26.77 -10.43 -17.55
C SER A 288 -27.94 -9.45 -17.69
N LEU A 289 -27.70 -8.18 -18.04
CA LEU A 289 -28.76 -7.17 -18.12
C LEU A 289 -28.78 -6.29 -19.38
N ASP A 290 -28.34 -6.78 -20.54
CA ASP A 290 -28.73 -6.13 -21.80
C ASP A 290 -28.92 -7.13 -22.95
N ALA A 291 -30.12 -7.70 -23.01
CA ALA A 291 -30.68 -8.19 -24.26
C ALA A 291 -31.66 -7.15 -24.79
N VAL A 292 -31.61 -6.97 -26.12
CA VAL A 292 -32.60 -6.31 -26.99
C VAL A 292 -32.31 -4.83 -27.32
N VAL A 293 -31.41 -4.60 -28.29
CA VAL A 293 -31.78 -3.91 -29.55
C VAL A 293 -31.04 -4.56 -30.72
N ARG A 294 -31.70 -5.49 -31.41
CA ARG A 294 -31.37 -5.79 -32.82
C ARG A 294 -31.88 -4.65 -33.69
N LYS A 295 -31.02 -4.03 -34.50
CA LYS A 295 -31.33 -3.75 -35.92
C LYS A 295 -30.07 -3.40 -36.73
N LYS A 296 -29.77 -4.37 -37.62
CA LYS A 296 -29.35 -4.27 -39.03
C LYS A 296 -28.25 -3.25 -39.37
N GLY A 297 -27.11 -3.81 -39.77
CA GLY A 297 -25.93 -3.06 -40.17
C GLY A 297 -25.89 -2.54 -41.60
N VAL A 298 -24.75 -1.95 -41.91
CA VAL A 298 -24.15 -1.78 -43.23
C VAL A 298 -22.62 -1.85 -43.06
N LYS A 299 -21.98 -2.40 -44.08
CA LYS A 299 -20.59 -2.85 -44.23
C LYS A 299 -19.56 -1.70 -44.25
N GLN A 300 -18.29 -2.06 -43.95
CA GLN A 300 -17.03 -1.66 -44.63
C GLN A 300 -16.71 -0.14 -44.71
N LEU A 301 -15.49 0.37 -44.53
CA LEU A 301 -14.13 -0.09 -44.88
C LEU A 301 -13.10 0.80 -44.17
N ARG A 302 -11.86 0.29 -44.14
CA ARG A 302 -10.58 0.92 -43.75
C ARG A 302 -10.44 2.40 -44.15
N TRP A 303 -9.76 3.18 -43.31
CA TRP A 303 -8.34 3.59 -43.47
C TRP A 303 -7.69 3.64 -42.09
#